data_AF-A0A2Z5TME9-F1
#
_entry.id   AF-A0A2Z5TME9-F1
#
_cell.length_a   1.000
_cell.length_b   1.000
_cell.length_c   1.000
_cell.angle_alpha   90.00
_cell.angle_beta   90.00
_cell.angle_gamma   90.00
#
_symmetry.space_group_name_H-M   'P 1'
#
loop_
_entity.id
_entity.type
_entity.pdbx_description
1 polymer ?
#
loop_
_entity_poly.entity_id
_entity_poly.type
_entity_poly.pdbx_seq_one_letter_code
_entity_poly.pdbx_strand_id
1 'polypeptide(L)'
;MIKIYTVSSCTSCKKAKNWLNAHQLSYNEHNLAKEAITKEEILNILTKTENGIASIVSSKNRYAKSLNFDIEELSVNEVIDLITSNPRILKSPILIDEKRLQVGYKEDDIRAFLPRAVRNVENAQARMRAAL
;
A
#
# COMPACT_ATOMS: atom_id res chain seq x y z
N MET A 1 10.59 -0.21 -9.91
CA MET A 1 9.41 -1.00 -10.38
C MET A 1 8.34 -1.01 -9.30
N ILE A 2 7.04 -0.98 -9.66
CA ILE A 2 5.95 -0.99 -8.68
C ILE A 2 5.81 -2.39 -8.08
N LYS A 3 5.79 -2.50 -6.75
CA LYS A 3 5.37 -3.71 -6.03
C LYS A 3 4.01 -3.48 -5.40
N ILE A 4 3.14 -4.48 -5.47
CA ILE A 4 1.83 -4.47 -4.81
C ILE A 4 1.69 -5.66 -3.88
N TYR A 5 1.49 -5.39 -2.59
CA TYR A 5 1.19 -6.41 -1.59
C TYR A 5 -0.32 -6.59 -1.50
N THR A 6 -0.79 -7.82 -1.71
CA THR A 6 -2.22 -8.16 -1.75
C THR A 6 -2.57 -9.27 -0.77
N VAL A 7 -3.85 -9.34 -0.40
CA VAL A 7 -4.43 -10.44 0.38
C VAL A 7 -5.64 -11.02 -0.35
N SER A 8 -5.94 -12.29 -0.11
CA SER A 8 -7.11 -12.97 -0.67
C SER A 8 -8.42 -12.26 -0.31
N SER A 9 -9.38 -12.26 -1.26
CA SER A 9 -10.72 -11.69 -1.08
C SER A 9 -10.76 -10.18 -0.74
N CYS A 10 -9.76 -9.41 -1.18
CA CYS A 10 -9.68 -7.97 -1.00
C CYS A 10 -10.23 -7.20 -2.22
N THR A 11 -11.36 -6.52 -2.07
CA THR A 11 -11.98 -5.70 -3.13
C THR A 11 -11.10 -4.53 -3.55
N SER A 12 -10.50 -3.82 -2.59
CA SER A 12 -9.55 -2.73 -2.85
C SER A 12 -8.33 -3.19 -3.64
N CYS A 13 -7.85 -4.41 -3.41
CA CYS A 13 -6.72 -4.98 -4.12
C CYS A 13 -7.08 -5.28 -5.58
N LYS A 14 -8.30 -5.78 -5.83
CA LYS A 14 -8.82 -5.93 -7.21
C LYS A 14 -8.90 -4.58 -7.92
N LYS A 15 -9.41 -3.55 -7.26
CA LYS A 15 -9.48 -2.18 -7.82
C LYS A 15 -8.10 -1.64 -8.19
N ALA A 16 -7.13 -1.77 -7.29
CA ALA A 16 -5.76 -1.33 -7.55
C ALA A 16 -5.14 -2.05 -8.75
N LYS A 17 -5.25 -3.38 -8.82
CA LYS A 17 -4.72 -4.15 -9.96
C LYS A 17 -5.40 -3.79 -11.28
N ASN A 18 -6.73 -3.66 -11.28
CA ASN A 18 -7.47 -3.24 -12.47
C ASN A 18 -7.03 -1.85 -12.94
N TRP A 19 -6.79 -0.91 -12.01
CA TRP A 19 -6.31 0.42 -12.33
C TRP A 19 -4.90 0.38 -12.93
N LEU A 20 -3.97 -0.37 -12.33
CA LEU A 20 -2.60 -0.54 -12.85
C LEU A 20 -2.62 -1.15 -14.27
N ASN A 21 -3.45 -2.18 -14.49
CA ASN A 21 -3.62 -2.82 -15.79
C ASN A 21 -4.22 -1.87 -16.84
N ALA A 22 -5.25 -1.09 -16.47
CA ALA A 22 -5.88 -0.13 -17.36
C ALA A 22 -4.91 0.96 -17.84
N HIS A 23 -3.94 1.34 -17.00
CA HIS A 23 -2.89 2.31 -17.33
C HIS A 23 -1.60 1.66 -17.84
N GLN A 24 -1.62 0.34 -18.12
CA GLN A 24 -0.50 -0.43 -18.64
C GLN A 24 0.78 -0.31 -17.82
N LEU A 25 0.64 -0.19 -16.49
CA LEU A 25 1.77 -0.06 -15.58
C LEU A 25 2.28 -1.45 -15.19
N SER A 26 3.58 -1.70 -15.39
CA SER A 26 4.21 -2.94 -14.93
C SER A 26 4.34 -2.94 -13.40
N TYR A 27 3.87 -4.03 -12.78
CA TYR A 27 3.98 -4.25 -11.35
C TYR A 27 4.29 -5.70 -11.01
N ASN A 28 4.87 -5.92 -9.83
CA ASN A 28 5.06 -7.24 -9.25
C ASN A 28 4.05 -7.44 -8.10
N GLU A 29 3.19 -8.47 -8.21
CA GLU A 29 2.24 -8.82 -7.17
C GLU A 29 2.85 -9.79 -6.16
N HIS A 30 2.88 -9.37 -4.90
CA HIS A 30 3.23 -10.21 -3.76
C HIS A 30 1.95 -10.53 -2.98
N ASN A 31 1.48 -11.77 -3.08
CA ASN A 31 0.29 -12.20 -2.34
C ASN A 31 0.69 -12.70 -0.95
N LEU A 32 0.37 -11.90 0.07
CA LEU A 32 0.70 -12.16 1.49
C LEU A 32 0.02 -13.42 2.06
N ALA A 33 -0.98 -13.98 1.39
CA ALA A 33 -1.60 -15.25 1.78
C ALA A 33 -0.86 -16.47 1.20
N LYS A 34 -0.02 -16.28 0.18
CA LYS A 34 0.75 -17.35 -0.47
C LYS A 34 2.23 -17.30 -0.06
N GLU A 35 2.77 -16.10 0.04
CA GLU A 35 4.18 -15.86 0.31
C GLU A 35 4.30 -14.85 1.45
N ALA A 36 5.05 -15.22 2.49
CA ALA A 36 5.27 -14.33 3.63
C ALA A 36 6.05 -13.09 3.19
N ILE A 37 5.76 -11.96 3.81
CA ILE A 37 6.55 -10.74 3.64
C ILE A 37 7.84 -10.86 4.43
N THR A 38 8.96 -10.41 3.86
CA THR A 38 10.25 -10.46 4.53
C THR A 38 10.45 -9.27 5.47
N LYS A 39 11.34 -9.42 6.47
CA LYS A 39 11.74 -8.33 7.37
C LYS A 39 12.23 -7.09 6.61
N GLU A 40 13.03 -7.30 5.57
CA GLU A 40 13.58 -6.22 4.73
C GLU A 40 12.48 -5.44 4.01
N GLU A 41 11.45 -6.13 3.52
CA GLU A 41 10.30 -5.50 2.87
C GLU A 41 9.45 -4.71 3.85
N ILE A 42 9.20 -5.24 5.05
CA ILE A 42 8.50 -4.52 6.11
C ILE A 42 9.27 -3.24 6.47
N LEU A 43 10.58 -3.34 6.68
CA LEU A 43 11.43 -2.19 6.97
C LEU A 43 11.40 -1.17 5.84
N ASN A 44 11.52 -1.59 4.58
CA ASN A 44 11.41 -0.69 3.43
C ASN A 44 10.06 0.04 3.38
N ILE A 45 8.96 -0.66 3.66
CA ILE A 45 7.64 -0.03 3.76
C ILE A 45 7.63 1.01 4.89
N LEU A 46 8.08 0.65 6.09
CA LEU A 46 8.13 1.55 7.25
C LEU A 46 8.99 2.80 7.02
N THR A 47 10.10 2.69 6.28
CA THR A 47 10.94 3.87 5.96
C THR A 47 10.24 4.90 5.06
N LYS A 48 9.14 4.52 4.40
CA LYS A 48 8.36 5.39 3.51
C LYS A 48 7.04 5.84 4.12
N THR A 49 6.71 5.44 5.35
CA THR A 49 5.51 5.90 6.03
C THR A 49 5.78 7.19 6.80
N GLU A 50 4.79 8.07 6.88
CA GLU A 50 4.88 9.31 7.67
C GLU A 50 4.60 9.05 9.16
N ASN A 51 3.70 8.13 9.48
CA ASN A 51 3.28 7.83 10.86
C ASN A 51 3.74 6.42 11.29
N GLY A 52 4.82 5.92 10.71
CA GLY A 52 5.37 4.61 11.06
C GLY A 52 4.36 3.48 10.86
N ILE A 53 4.09 2.74 11.92
CA ILE A 53 3.31 1.49 11.90
C ILE A 53 1.81 1.77 11.77
N ALA A 54 1.32 2.86 12.34
CA ALA A 54 -0.10 3.26 12.26
C ALA A 54 -0.55 3.56 10.82
N SER A 55 0.39 3.91 9.93
CA SER A 55 0.11 4.06 8.51
C SER A 55 -0.25 2.73 7.85
N ILE A 56 0.41 1.62 8.23
CA ILE A 56 0.28 0.32 7.56
C ILE A 56 -0.61 -0.68 8.29
N VAL A 57 -0.77 -0.55 9.61
CA VAL A 57 -1.70 -1.36 10.41
C VAL A 57 -2.90 -0.48 10.77
N SER A 58 -4.11 -1.04 10.68
CA SER A 58 -5.32 -0.32 11.09
C SER A 58 -5.79 -0.83 12.44
N SER A 59 -5.96 0.05 13.42
CA SER A 59 -6.64 -0.26 14.69
C SER A 59 -8.10 -0.74 14.48
N LYS A 60 -8.70 -0.40 13.33
CA LYS A 60 -10.03 -0.88 12.93
C LYS A 60 -10.01 -2.30 12.35
N ASN A 61 -8.83 -2.86 12.04
CA ASN A 61 -8.72 -4.20 11.50
C ASN A 61 -9.12 -5.22 12.57
N ARG A 62 -10.10 -6.09 12.27
CA ARG A 62 -10.56 -7.14 13.19
C ARG A 62 -9.41 -8.03 13.67
N TYR A 63 -8.42 -8.30 12.80
CA TYR A 63 -7.26 -9.12 13.11
C TYR A 63 -6.30 -8.42 14.06
N ALA A 64 -6.17 -7.09 13.97
CA ALA A 64 -5.39 -6.32 14.92
C ALA A 64 -6.12 -6.24 16.27
N LYS A 65 -7.44 -6.00 16.27
CA LYS A 65 -8.26 -5.95 17.50
C LYS A 65 -8.24 -7.26 18.30
N SER A 66 -8.22 -8.41 17.62
CA SER A 66 -8.21 -9.71 18.30
C SER A 66 -6.92 -9.99 19.09
N LEU A 67 -5.85 -9.29 18.79
CA LEU A 67 -4.53 -9.51 19.39
C LEU A 67 -4.28 -8.62 20.62
N ASN A 68 -5.19 -7.67 20.92
CA ASN A 68 -5.20 -6.83 22.14
C ASN A 68 -3.85 -6.21 22.54
N PHE A 69 -3.10 -5.71 21.56
CA PHE A 69 -1.82 -5.04 21.75
C PHE A 69 -1.94 -3.55 21.38
N ASP A 70 -1.15 -2.71 22.04
CA ASP A 70 -1.00 -1.32 21.62
C ASP A 70 0.10 -1.21 20.57
N ILE A 71 -0.28 -0.84 19.34
CA ILE A 71 0.65 -0.69 18.21
C ILE A 71 1.69 0.40 18.52
N GLU A 72 1.35 1.40 19.34
CA GLU A 72 2.22 2.55 19.65
C GLU A 72 3.30 2.20 20.68
N GLU A 73 3.10 1.15 21.48
CA GLU A 73 4.06 0.69 22.49
C GLU A 73 5.04 -0.37 21.97
N LEU A 74 4.77 -0.97 20.81
CA LEU A 74 5.63 -2.01 20.25
C LEU A 74 6.94 -1.45 19.68
N SER A 75 8.03 -2.16 19.94
CA SER A 75 9.29 -1.94 19.24
C SER A 75 9.19 -2.34 17.77
N VAL A 76 10.09 -1.81 16.95
CA VAL A 76 10.17 -2.12 15.51
C VAL A 76 10.33 -3.63 15.26
N ASN A 77 11.11 -4.34 16.08
CA ASN A 77 11.30 -5.78 15.93
C ASN A 77 10.02 -6.56 16.26
N GLU A 78 9.33 -6.22 17.34
CA GLU A 78 8.07 -6.88 17.71
C GLU A 78 7.00 -6.68 16.62
N VAL A 79 6.97 -5.50 16.00
CA VAL A 79 6.05 -5.23 14.89
C VAL A 79 6.38 -6.07 13.66
N ILE A 80 7.66 -6.24 13.35
CA ILE A 80 8.11 -7.09 12.25
C ILE A 80 7.68 -8.54 12.50
N ASP A 81 7.93 -9.07 13.71
CA ASP A 81 7.55 -10.43 14.08
C ASP A 81 6.03 -10.62 14.05
N LEU A 82 5.29 -9.60 14.47
CA LEU A 82 3.84 -9.59 14.46
C LEU A 82 3.27 -9.60 13.05
N ILE A 83 3.78 -8.75 12.15
CA ILE A 83 3.37 -8.68 10.75
C ILE A 83 3.72 -9.98 10.03
N THR A 84 4.90 -10.53 10.30
CA THR A 84 5.37 -11.78 9.67
C THR A 84 4.49 -12.96 10.10
N SER A 85 4.12 -13.03 11.38
CA SER A 85 3.23 -14.06 11.92
C SER A 85 1.76 -13.86 11.52
N ASN A 86 1.34 -12.60 11.34
CA ASN A 86 -0.05 -12.23 11.06
C ASN A 86 -0.16 -11.20 9.92
N PRO A 87 0.17 -11.56 8.67
CA PRO A 87 0.21 -10.61 7.56
C PRO A 87 -1.14 -9.94 7.26
N ARG A 88 -2.26 -10.53 7.70
CA ARG A 88 -3.61 -9.97 7.56
C ARG A 88 -3.86 -8.72 8.41
N ILE A 89 -2.98 -8.37 9.35
CA ILE A 89 -3.10 -7.12 10.11
C ILE A 89 -2.79 -5.89 9.26
N LEU A 90 -1.99 -6.07 8.20
CA LEU A 90 -1.64 -5.02 7.25
C LEU A 90 -2.88 -4.55 6.48
N LYS A 91 -3.02 -3.23 6.36
CA LYS A 91 -3.93 -2.61 5.41
C LYS A 91 -3.54 -3.07 4.01
N SER A 92 -4.52 -3.45 3.20
CA SER A 92 -4.31 -3.97 1.85
C SER A 92 -5.19 -3.23 0.83
N PRO A 93 -4.71 -2.96 -0.40
CA PRO A 93 -3.35 -3.24 -0.90
C PRO A 93 -2.30 -2.26 -0.35
N ILE A 94 -1.03 -2.63 -0.40
CA ILE A 94 0.10 -1.68 -0.23
C ILE A 94 0.83 -1.60 -1.57
N LEU A 95 0.91 -0.41 -2.15
CA LEU A 95 1.66 -0.15 -3.37
C LEU A 95 2.92 0.62 -3.01
N ILE A 96 4.06 0.16 -3.50
CA ILE A 96 5.35 0.79 -3.24
C ILE A 96 6.21 0.81 -4.49
N ASP A 97 6.89 1.93 -4.73
CA ASP A 97 8.01 2.01 -5.66
C ASP A 97 9.22 2.67 -4.96
N GLU A 98 10.24 3.06 -5.71
CA GLU A 98 11.43 3.71 -5.15
C GLU A 98 11.12 5.01 -4.37
N LYS A 99 10.07 5.73 -4.78
CA LYS A 99 9.77 7.10 -4.30
C LYS A 99 8.44 7.22 -3.57
N ARG A 100 7.52 6.28 -3.78
CA ARG A 100 6.11 6.43 -3.41
C ARG A 100 5.65 5.22 -2.61
N LEU A 101 4.81 5.48 -1.63
CA LEU A 101 4.06 4.50 -0.87
C LEU A 101 2.60 4.90 -0.89
N GLN A 102 1.72 3.95 -1.15
CA GLN A 102 0.29 4.10 -0.96
C GLN A 102 -0.24 2.91 -0.17
N VAL A 103 -0.98 3.21 0.89
CA VAL A 103 -1.63 2.21 1.73
C VAL A 103 -3.13 2.28 1.53
N GLY A 104 -3.72 1.16 1.11
CA GLY A 104 -5.11 1.10 0.65
C GLY A 104 -5.27 1.52 -0.81
N TYR A 105 -6.50 1.50 -1.30
CA TYR A 105 -6.83 1.99 -2.64
C TYR A 105 -7.61 3.29 -2.54
N LYS A 106 -7.07 4.34 -3.14
CA LYS A 106 -7.75 5.60 -3.42
C LYS A 106 -7.37 6.05 -4.83
N GLU A 107 -8.39 6.38 -5.62
CA GLU A 107 -8.26 6.61 -7.06
C GLU A 107 -7.42 7.85 -7.39
N ASP A 108 -7.50 8.90 -6.58
CA ASP A 108 -6.67 10.09 -6.76
C ASP A 108 -5.21 9.82 -6.39
N ASP A 109 -4.99 9.08 -5.29
CA ASP A 109 -3.66 8.85 -4.74
C ASP A 109 -2.87 7.86 -5.62
N ILE A 110 -3.53 6.87 -6.24
CA ILE A 110 -2.86 5.87 -7.09
C ILE A 110 -2.33 6.47 -8.40
N ARG A 111 -2.89 7.61 -8.86
CA ARG A 111 -2.34 8.37 -9.99
C ARG A 111 -0.92 8.87 -9.74
N ALA A 112 -0.48 8.92 -8.47
CA ALA A 112 0.90 9.19 -8.15
C ALA A 112 1.83 8.25 -8.92
N PHE A 113 1.48 6.98 -9.11
CA PHE A 113 2.29 5.97 -9.79
C PHE A 113 2.40 6.13 -11.32
N LEU A 114 1.65 7.05 -11.93
CA LEU A 114 1.78 7.34 -13.36
C LEU A 114 3.19 7.86 -13.71
N PRO A 115 3.68 7.55 -14.93
CA PRO A 115 4.87 8.18 -15.48
C PRO A 115 4.72 9.71 -15.49
N ARG A 116 5.83 10.42 -15.28
CA ARG A 116 5.83 11.89 -15.18
C ARG A 116 5.21 12.57 -16.41
N ALA A 117 5.44 12.00 -17.61
CA ALA A 117 4.87 12.51 -18.85
C ALA A 117 3.34 12.45 -18.85
N VAL A 118 2.75 11.31 -18.49
CA VAL A 118 1.29 11.11 -18.42
C VAL A 118 0.67 12.05 -17.38
N ARG A 119 1.28 12.13 -16.19
CA ARG A 119 0.78 12.99 -15.11
C ARG A 119 0.78 14.48 -15.49
N ASN A 120 1.78 14.94 -16.24
CA ASN A 120 1.83 16.33 -16.70
C ASN A 120 0.70 16.66 -17.68
N VAL A 121 0.38 15.74 -18.59
CA VAL A 121 -0.71 15.90 -19.56
C VAL A 121 -2.07 15.92 -18.85
N GLU A 122 -2.32 14.96 -17.94
CA GLU A 122 -3.58 14.91 -17.18
C GLU A 122 -3.79 16.17 -16.33
N ASN A 123 -2.74 16.63 -15.65
CA ASN A 123 -2.82 17.85 -14.84
C ASN A 123 -3.07 19.10 -15.69
N ALA A 124 -2.46 19.19 -16.88
CA ALA A 124 -2.70 20.29 -17.80
C ALA A 124 -4.15 20.29 -18.31
N GLN A 125 -4.68 19.12 -18.69
CA GLN A 125 -6.07 18.97 -19.12
C GLN A 125 -7.06 19.29 -18.01
N ALA A 126 -6.80 18.84 -16.77
CA ALA A 126 -7.64 19.15 -15.62
C ALA A 126 -7.70 20.66 -15.34
N ARG A 127 -6.55 21.35 -15.41
CA ARG A 127 -6.47 22.81 -15.27
C ARG A 127 -7.24 23.54 -16.37
N MET A 128 -7.15 23.09 -17.61
CA MET A 128 -7.91 23.67 -18.72
C MET A 128 -9.42 23.50 -18.53
N ARG A 129 -9.89 22.32 -18.08
CA ARG A 129 -11.31 22.08 -17.80
C ARG A 129 -11.86 22.90 -16.64
N ALA A 130 -11.04 23.16 -15.62
CA ALA A 130 -11.43 23.98 -14.47
C ALA A 130 -11.44 25.49 -14.77
N ALA A 131 -10.86 25.91 -15.90
CA ALA A 131 -10.80 27.30 -16.34
C ALA A 131 -11.93 27.67 -17.33
N LEU A 132 -12.79 26.71 -17.70
CA LEU A 132 -14.00 26.86 -18.49
C LEU A 132 -15.23 26.88 -17.57
#